data_AF-A0A7S4NGC0-F1
#
_entry.id   AF-A0A7S4NGC0-F1
#
_cell.length_a   1.000
_cell.length_b   1.000
_cell.length_c   1.000
_cell.angle_alpha   90.00
_cell.angle_beta   90.00
_cell.angle_gamma   90.00
#
_symmetry.space_group_name_H-M   'P 1'
#
loop_
_entity.id
_entity.type
_entity.pdbx_description
1 polymer ?
#
loop_
_entity_poly.entity_id
_entity_poly.type
_entity_poly.pdbx_seq_one_letter_code
_entity_poly.pdbx_strand_id
1 'polypeptide(L)'
;DGFQGGEAGEDEATRKARISRLAQNGKEHHLTAEEFEEHLRNEREKVAAAVDRSDSPLARGIAGLSASETPALIGASRGHIDCDVDVDALAYWNDPQGDRDRNLQSAFVDGAVPGTDAPTKYISFQPDTGGWNNIRMSMENMFIFAASLGRTLVLPPPQPLYLLRADKKEKLRGFADFYPLQTEAFRRKVKVISMAEFLEREGSRLAIPAEDLEAQKKRAEGCVHMKKSDVFCDDLYAHLITVGYVPELGGKSCAIFDEDKFHGKVMTGANEAKVKEFCGERKSFFVTSEMQDSFLIHFRTSDKGYRMVNHFYGFLLFTDPVVDNYYKRFVRDFLHYRDSIYCAAGKIVKAVQEEGQSTGIVIDNEGGGGYSSLHVRRGDLQYKKVKISAQQWYDNTKELWEPGEILYIATDERNKTFFDPIKEHHPVRFLDDYWELAGLGDLDPNYMGMLDTIVAARGRNFAGTYFSTFTGFICRMRGYYGMSSKTCYYGLEAYKYTMHTWHQGPLHIFSHEWPTGWIGIDGDVVPSQDVF
;
A
#
# COMPACT_ATOMS: atom_id res chain seq x y z
N ASP A 1 -15.31 -35.47 9.31
CA ASP A 1 -15.57 -36.51 8.30
C ASP A 1 -15.91 -35.88 6.96
N GLY A 2 -15.11 -36.17 5.93
CA GLY A 2 -15.44 -35.79 4.55
C GLY A 2 -14.32 -35.14 3.71
N PHE A 3 -13.11 -35.70 3.68
CA PHE A 3 -12.20 -35.59 2.53
C PHE A 3 -11.52 -36.95 2.35
N GLN A 4 -12.17 -37.85 1.59
CA GLN A 4 -11.57 -39.05 1.05
C GLN A 4 -11.60 -38.91 -0.48
N GLY A 5 -10.56 -38.29 -1.02
CA GLY A 5 -10.16 -38.40 -2.42
C GLY A 5 -8.79 -39.06 -2.42
N GLY A 6 -8.70 -40.26 -3.00
CA GLY A 6 -7.55 -41.13 -2.88
C GLY A 6 -6.32 -40.64 -3.64
N GLU A 7 -5.20 -40.50 -2.93
CA GLU A 7 -3.89 -40.78 -3.49
C GLU A 7 -3.47 -42.17 -3.00
N ALA A 8 -3.19 -43.07 -3.94
CA ALA A 8 -2.53 -44.34 -3.61
C ALA A 8 -1.21 -44.02 -2.89
N GLY A 9 -0.98 -44.65 -1.74
CA GLY A 9 0.13 -44.37 -0.84
C GLY A 9 1.48 -44.48 -1.55
N GLU A 10 2.08 -43.32 -1.85
CA GLU A 10 3.49 -43.20 -2.20
C GLU A 10 4.30 -43.63 -0.96
N ASP A 11 5.16 -44.64 -1.09
CA ASP A 11 5.99 -45.08 0.02
C ASP A 11 7.02 -44.00 0.40
N GLU A 12 7.43 -43.97 1.66
CA GLU A 12 8.27 -42.90 2.21
C GLU A 12 9.62 -42.76 1.50
N ALA A 13 10.19 -43.85 0.96
CA ALA A 13 11.44 -43.80 0.20
C ALA A 13 11.23 -43.14 -1.17
N THR A 14 10.13 -43.45 -1.86
CA THR A 14 9.76 -42.82 -3.14
C THR A 14 9.46 -41.33 -2.95
N ARG A 15 8.71 -40.97 -1.89
CA ARG A 15 8.46 -39.57 -1.51
C ARG A 15 9.77 -38.84 -1.20
N LYS A 16 10.69 -39.43 -0.44
CA LYS A 16 12.02 -38.84 -0.15
C LYS A 16 12.86 -38.67 -1.41
N ALA A 17 12.86 -39.64 -2.32
CA ALA A 17 13.58 -39.56 -3.59
C ALA A 17 13.01 -38.52 -4.55
N ARG A 18 11.68 -38.34 -4.56
CA ARG A 18 10.99 -37.26 -5.29
C ARG A 18 11.34 -35.89 -4.71
N ILE A 19 11.24 -35.73 -3.39
CA ILE A 19 11.63 -34.49 -2.68
C ILE A 19 13.09 -34.14 -2.96
N SER A 20 14.01 -35.11 -2.88
CA SER A 20 15.43 -34.90 -3.15
C SER A 20 15.68 -34.44 -4.60
N ARG A 21 14.95 -34.99 -5.58
CA ARG A 21 15.08 -34.60 -6.99
C ARG A 21 14.53 -33.20 -7.25
N LEU A 22 13.37 -32.86 -6.68
CA LEU A 22 12.79 -31.51 -6.78
C LEU A 22 13.71 -30.45 -6.17
N ALA A 23 14.31 -30.75 -5.01
CA ALA A 23 15.27 -29.86 -4.36
C ALA A 23 16.57 -29.67 -5.15
N GLN A 24 17.04 -30.69 -5.86
CA GLN A 24 18.21 -30.57 -6.74
C GLN A 24 17.88 -29.78 -8.01
N ASN A 25 16.77 -30.10 -8.69
CA ASN A 25 16.35 -29.41 -9.91
C ASN A 25 16.11 -27.91 -9.68
N GLY A 26 15.43 -27.53 -8.59
CA GLY A 26 15.18 -26.13 -8.27
C GLY A 26 16.45 -25.32 -7.97
N LYS A 27 17.52 -25.97 -7.47
CA LYS A 27 18.82 -25.32 -7.22
C LYS A 27 19.63 -25.07 -8.50
N GLU A 28 19.46 -25.90 -9.52
CA GLU A 28 20.23 -25.84 -10.76
C GLU A 28 19.54 -25.03 -11.87
N HIS A 29 18.20 -24.95 -11.86
CA HIS A 29 17.45 -24.24 -12.88
C HIS A 29 17.32 -22.74 -12.54
N HIS A 30 17.93 -21.89 -13.35
CA HIS A 30 17.69 -20.46 -13.39
C HIS A 30 17.33 -20.09 -14.82
N LEU A 31 16.25 -19.32 -14.98
CA LEU A 31 15.78 -18.91 -16.30
C LEU A 31 16.85 -18.08 -17.00
N THR A 32 17.28 -18.50 -18.19
CA THR A 32 18.19 -17.70 -19.00
C THR A 32 17.46 -16.51 -19.62
N ALA A 33 18.23 -15.49 -20.04
CA ALA A 33 17.66 -14.34 -20.75
C ALA A 33 16.93 -14.74 -22.04
N GLU A 34 17.43 -15.74 -22.75
CA GLU A 34 16.83 -16.24 -23.98
C GLU A 34 15.48 -16.95 -23.71
N GLU A 35 15.43 -17.83 -22.69
CA GLU A 35 14.19 -18.50 -22.28
C GLU A 35 13.14 -17.50 -21.80
N PHE A 36 13.55 -16.47 -21.07
CA PHE A 36 12.62 -15.44 -20.61
C PHE A 36 12.08 -14.58 -21.74
N GLU A 37 12.93 -14.13 -22.67
CA GLU A 37 12.46 -13.36 -23.83
C GLU A 37 11.54 -14.19 -24.73
N GLU A 38 11.79 -15.49 -24.87
CA GLU A 38 10.86 -16.39 -25.54
C GLU A 38 9.51 -16.48 -24.81
N HIS A 39 9.52 -16.62 -23.48
CA HIS A 39 8.30 -16.58 -22.67
C HIS A 39 7.56 -15.25 -22.84
N LEU A 40 8.24 -14.10 -22.70
CA LEU A 40 7.63 -12.78 -22.87
C LEU A 40 7.12 -12.56 -24.30
N ARG A 41 7.80 -13.07 -25.33
CA ARG A 41 7.31 -13.02 -26.71
C ARG A 41 5.98 -13.78 -26.83
N ASN A 42 5.89 -14.97 -26.26
CA ASN A 42 4.64 -15.74 -26.27
C ASN A 42 3.52 -15.01 -25.51
N GLU A 43 3.84 -14.35 -24.40
CA GLU A 43 2.88 -13.52 -23.66
C GLU A 43 2.45 -12.26 -24.43
N ARG A 44 3.38 -11.58 -25.12
CA ARG A 44 3.11 -10.43 -26.01
C ARG A 44 2.16 -10.84 -27.15
N GLU A 45 2.37 -12.01 -27.73
CA GLU A 45 1.49 -12.55 -28.78
C GLU A 45 0.07 -12.83 -28.26
N LYS A 46 -0.07 -13.39 -27.04
CA LYS A 46 -1.37 -13.58 -26.39
C LYS A 46 -2.08 -12.26 -26.13
N VAL A 47 -1.35 -11.25 -25.64
CA VAL A 47 -1.87 -9.90 -25.42
C VAL A 47 -2.40 -9.29 -26.71
N ALA A 48 -1.64 -9.39 -27.81
CA ALA A 48 -2.04 -8.86 -29.11
C ALA A 48 -3.27 -9.56 -29.70
N ALA A 49 -3.50 -10.83 -29.32
CA ALA A 49 -4.64 -11.62 -29.77
C ALA A 49 -5.90 -11.46 -28.89
N ALA A 50 -5.78 -10.93 -27.67
CA ALA A 50 -6.90 -10.77 -26.74
C ALA A 50 -7.77 -9.56 -27.12
N VAL A 51 -9.00 -9.82 -27.59
CA VAL A 51 -9.95 -8.79 -28.05
C VAL A 51 -10.86 -8.27 -26.93
N ASP A 52 -11.05 -9.04 -25.85
CA ASP A 52 -11.91 -8.68 -24.73
C ASP A 52 -11.32 -9.18 -23.41
N ARG A 53 -11.16 -8.28 -22.44
CA ARG A 53 -10.64 -8.56 -21.08
C ARG A 53 -11.71 -8.35 -20.00
N SER A 54 -12.97 -8.13 -20.38
CA SER A 54 -14.06 -7.80 -19.47
C SER A 54 -14.45 -8.92 -18.49
N ASP A 55 -14.08 -10.17 -18.80
CA ASP A 55 -14.46 -11.37 -18.04
C ASP A 55 -13.45 -11.77 -16.94
N SER A 56 -12.40 -10.97 -16.72
CA SER A 56 -11.45 -11.23 -15.62
C SER A 56 -12.16 -11.16 -14.26
N PRO A 57 -12.07 -12.20 -13.41
CA PRO A 57 -12.71 -12.18 -12.11
C PRO A 57 -12.17 -10.98 -11.31
N LEU A 58 -13.07 -10.27 -10.61
CA LEU A 58 -12.65 -9.22 -9.66
C LEU A 58 -11.66 -9.83 -8.66
N ALA A 59 -10.56 -9.13 -8.36
CA ALA A 59 -9.61 -9.55 -7.36
C ALA A 59 -10.33 -9.63 -6.00
N ARG A 60 -10.67 -10.85 -5.56
CA ARG A 60 -11.46 -11.05 -4.35
C ARG A 60 -10.56 -11.47 -3.24
N GLY A 61 -10.17 -10.47 -2.42
CA GLY A 61 -10.00 -10.58 -0.96
C GLY A 61 -10.91 -11.67 -0.41
N ILE A 62 -10.50 -12.42 0.62
CA ILE A 62 -11.42 -13.25 1.42
C ILE A 62 -12.44 -12.34 2.12
N ALA A 63 -13.34 -11.73 1.36
CA ALA A 63 -14.51 -11.05 1.87
C ALA A 63 -15.61 -12.08 2.10
N GLY A 64 -15.58 -13.23 1.42
CA GLY A 64 -16.57 -14.29 1.60
C GLY A 64 -18.01 -13.86 1.28
N LEU A 65 -18.18 -12.64 0.75
CA LEU A 65 -19.48 -12.03 0.52
C LEU A 65 -20.05 -12.49 -0.81
N SER A 66 -21.36 -12.73 -0.81
CA SER A 66 -22.11 -12.93 -2.04
C SER A 66 -22.20 -11.64 -2.86
N ALA A 67 -22.57 -11.76 -4.14
CA ALA A 67 -22.83 -10.59 -4.99
C ALA A 67 -23.91 -9.67 -4.41
N SER A 68 -24.92 -10.22 -3.72
CA SER A 68 -25.97 -9.44 -3.05
C SER A 68 -25.48 -8.64 -1.84
N GLU A 69 -24.36 -9.04 -1.24
CA GLU A 69 -23.75 -8.38 -0.08
C GLU A 69 -22.62 -7.43 -0.47
N THR A 70 -22.34 -7.28 -1.77
CA THR A 70 -21.30 -6.41 -2.32
C THR A 70 -21.84 -5.37 -3.30
N PRO A 71 -22.81 -4.52 -2.89
CA PRO A 71 -23.39 -3.50 -3.77
C PRO A 71 -22.35 -2.50 -4.32
N ALA A 72 -21.18 -2.35 -3.68
CA ALA A 72 -20.08 -1.54 -4.19
C ALA A 72 -19.48 -2.07 -5.51
N LEU A 73 -19.67 -3.36 -5.83
CA LEU A 73 -19.07 -4.00 -7.00
C LEU A 73 -19.98 -4.00 -8.23
N ILE A 74 -21.24 -3.56 -8.10
CA ILE A 74 -22.15 -3.44 -9.24
C ILE A 74 -21.56 -2.44 -10.24
N GLY A 75 -21.28 -2.89 -11.46
CA GLY A 75 -20.67 -2.06 -12.51
C GLY A 75 -19.16 -1.83 -12.35
N ALA A 76 -18.49 -2.56 -11.46
CA ALA A 76 -17.04 -2.54 -11.31
C ALA A 76 -16.38 -3.59 -12.22
N SER A 77 -15.14 -3.33 -12.64
CA SER A 77 -14.26 -4.31 -13.30
C SER A 77 -12.85 -4.23 -12.73
N ARG A 78 -12.07 -5.31 -12.90
CA ARG A 78 -10.64 -5.32 -12.56
C ARG A 78 -9.92 -4.22 -13.36
N GLY A 79 -8.99 -3.53 -12.71
CA GLY A 79 -8.16 -2.53 -13.37
C GLY A 79 -7.23 -3.14 -14.42
N HIS A 80 -6.74 -2.27 -15.31
CA HIS A 80 -5.76 -2.63 -16.33
C HIS A 80 -4.41 -1.98 -16.00
N ILE A 81 -3.32 -2.67 -16.32
CA ILE A 81 -1.95 -2.18 -16.22
C ILE A 81 -1.37 -2.02 -17.63
N ASP A 82 -1.02 -0.80 -18.03
CA ASP A 82 -0.30 -0.57 -19.29
C ASP A 82 1.08 -1.23 -19.25
N CYS A 83 1.23 -2.30 -20.03
CA CYS A 83 2.43 -3.13 -20.08
C CYS A 83 2.51 -3.87 -21.41
N ASP A 84 3.73 -4.22 -21.83
CA ASP A 84 3.98 -5.04 -23.02
C ASP A 84 3.63 -6.52 -22.82
N VAL A 85 3.33 -6.96 -21.60
CA VAL A 85 2.82 -8.30 -21.29
C VAL A 85 1.61 -8.23 -20.37
N ASP A 86 0.75 -9.25 -20.43
CA ASP A 86 -0.46 -9.28 -19.59
C ASP A 86 -0.09 -9.52 -18.13
N VAL A 87 -0.20 -8.46 -17.33
CA VAL A 87 0.04 -8.48 -15.89
C VAL A 87 -1.18 -8.02 -15.11
N ASP A 88 -2.38 -8.01 -15.72
CA ASP A 88 -3.61 -7.52 -15.09
C ASP A 88 -4.00 -8.33 -13.84
N ALA A 89 -3.47 -9.56 -13.68
CA ALA A 89 -3.56 -10.31 -12.42
C ALA A 89 -2.99 -9.55 -11.20
N LEU A 90 -2.09 -8.58 -11.41
CA LEU A 90 -1.54 -7.69 -10.37
C LEU A 90 -2.41 -6.46 -10.10
N ALA A 91 -3.44 -6.19 -10.90
CA ALA A 91 -4.40 -5.13 -10.64
C ALA A 91 -5.40 -5.58 -9.57
N TYR A 92 -5.07 -5.34 -8.29
CA TYR A 92 -5.98 -5.61 -7.18
C TYR A 92 -7.10 -4.55 -7.05
N TRP A 93 -7.00 -3.45 -7.79
CA TRP A 93 -7.97 -2.36 -7.79
C TRP A 93 -9.06 -2.59 -8.83
N ASN A 94 -10.18 -1.91 -8.63
CA ASN A 94 -11.22 -1.80 -9.64
C ASN A 94 -11.02 -0.54 -10.48
N ASP A 95 -11.11 -0.67 -11.81
CA ASP A 95 -11.22 0.45 -12.74
C ASP A 95 -12.05 0.05 -13.98
N PRO A 96 -13.25 0.63 -14.19
CA PRO A 96 -13.96 1.52 -13.26
C PRO A 96 -14.30 0.87 -11.92
N GLN A 97 -14.39 1.68 -10.87
CA GLN A 97 -15.03 1.29 -9.59
C GLN A 97 -16.53 1.13 -9.79
N GLY A 98 -17.26 0.48 -8.88
CA GLY A 98 -18.70 0.26 -9.07
C GLY A 98 -19.54 1.53 -9.08
N ASP A 99 -20.75 1.43 -9.64
CA ASP A 99 -21.66 2.55 -9.91
C ASP A 99 -21.91 3.41 -8.67
N ARG A 100 -22.13 2.77 -7.52
CA ARG A 100 -22.33 3.46 -6.24
C ARG A 100 -21.10 4.27 -5.84
N ASP A 101 -19.93 3.66 -5.88
CA ASP A 101 -18.69 4.30 -5.45
C ASP A 101 -18.33 5.47 -6.38
N ARG A 102 -18.55 5.33 -7.70
CA ARG A 102 -18.35 6.45 -8.64
C ARG A 102 -19.27 7.64 -8.35
N ASN A 103 -20.50 7.38 -7.89
CA ASN A 103 -21.51 8.40 -7.62
C ASN A 103 -21.58 8.88 -6.16
N LEU A 104 -20.86 8.25 -5.23
CA LEU A 104 -20.90 8.62 -3.81
C LEU A 104 -20.39 10.05 -3.60
N GLN A 105 -21.17 10.82 -2.86
CA GLN A 105 -20.85 12.15 -2.37
C GLN A 105 -20.70 12.10 -0.85
N SER A 106 -19.68 12.75 -0.32
CA SER A 106 -19.44 12.77 1.11
C SER A 106 -20.40 13.73 1.83
N ALA A 107 -20.94 13.29 2.97
CA ALA A 107 -21.75 14.12 3.86
C ALA A 107 -20.94 15.23 4.57
N PHE A 108 -19.60 15.18 4.48
CA PHE A 108 -18.69 16.13 5.13
C PHE A 108 -18.22 17.26 4.19
N VAL A 109 -18.84 17.37 3.01
CA VAL A 109 -18.63 18.50 2.09
C VAL A 109 -19.68 19.56 2.41
N ASP A 110 -19.28 20.83 2.45
CA ASP A 110 -20.27 21.89 2.53
C ASP A 110 -21.10 21.84 1.24
N GLY A 111 -22.41 21.93 1.37
CA GLY A 111 -23.35 21.90 0.24
C GLY A 111 -23.20 23.08 -0.71
N ALA A 112 -22.03 23.21 -1.34
CA ALA A 112 -21.80 24.05 -2.49
C ALA A 112 -22.84 23.64 -3.52
N VAL A 113 -23.93 24.40 -3.56
CA VAL A 113 -25.01 24.22 -4.51
C VAL A 113 -24.34 24.29 -5.88
N PRO A 114 -24.51 23.26 -6.74
CA PRO A 114 -24.01 23.30 -8.10
C PRO A 114 -24.44 24.62 -8.77
N GLY A 115 -23.47 25.44 -9.18
CA GLY A 115 -23.72 26.76 -9.77
C GLY A 115 -23.48 27.98 -8.87
N THR A 116 -22.95 27.80 -7.66
CA THR A 116 -22.46 28.92 -6.82
C THR A 116 -20.94 29.05 -6.89
N ASP A 117 -20.43 30.29 -6.94
CA ASP A 117 -18.99 30.63 -6.87
C ASP A 117 -18.42 30.42 -5.45
N ALA A 118 -18.66 29.25 -4.86
CA ALA A 118 -18.11 28.93 -3.54
C ALA A 118 -16.57 28.96 -3.61
N PRO A 119 -15.88 29.66 -2.68
CA PRO A 119 -14.44 29.78 -2.71
C PRO A 119 -13.79 28.41 -2.55
N THR A 120 -12.77 28.13 -3.37
CA THR A 120 -12.03 26.87 -3.28
C THR A 120 -11.35 26.77 -1.90
N LYS A 121 -11.48 25.60 -1.29
CA LYS A 121 -10.89 25.23 0.01
C LYS A 121 -9.82 24.16 -0.20
N TYR A 122 -8.77 24.21 0.62
CA TYR A 122 -7.55 23.44 0.39
C TYR A 122 -7.15 22.60 1.61
N ILE A 123 -6.48 21.48 1.34
CA ILE A 123 -5.69 20.72 2.31
C ILE A 123 -4.24 20.71 1.83
N SER A 124 -3.31 21.01 2.74
CA SER A 124 -1.88 20.81 2.53
C SER A 124 -1.30 20.02 3.69
N PHE A 125 -0.13 19.40 3.48
CA PHE A 125 0.52 18.60 4.50
C PHE A 125 2.04 18.62 4.32
N GLN A 126 2.77 18.01 5.24
CA GLN A 126 4.22 17.85 5.18
C GLN A 126 4.55 16.35 5.04
N PRO A 127 5.49 15.91 4.21
CA PRO A 127 5.85 14.50 4.20
C PRO A 127 6.38 14.04 5.56
N ASP A 128 6.04 12.81 5.94
CA ASP A 128 6.62 12.18 7.13
C ASP A 128 8.16 12.07 6.98
N THR A 129 8.88 12.06 8.10
CA THR A 129 10.36 12.02 8.10
C THR A 129 10.95 10.62 8.11
N GLY A 130 10.12 9.57 8.11
CA GLY A 130 10.52 8.17 8.06
C GLY A 130 10.76 7.66 6.64
N GLY A 131 10.97 6.35 6.51
CA GLY A 131 11.12 5.70 5.20
C GLY A 131 9.83 5.73 4.37
N TRP A 132 9.93 5.39 3.08
CA TRP A 132 8.82 5.47 2.12
C TRP A 132 7.49 4.91 2.63
N ASN A 133 7.47 3.74 3.28
CA ASN A 133 6.22 3.16 3.75
C ASN A 133 5.55 3.95 4.90
N ASN A 134 6.33 4.71 5.70
CA ASN A 134 5.77 5.63 6.69
C ASN A 134 5.21 6.89 6.01
N ILE A 135 5.95 7.43 5.04
CA ILE A 135 5.51 8.54 4.18
C ILE A 135 4.20 8.19 3.47
N ARG A 136 4.12 6.98 2.90
CA ARG A 136 2.93 6.42 2.25
C ARG A 136 1.74 6.34 3.19
N MET A 137 1.89 5.77 4.40
CA MET A 137 0.78 5.71 5.37
C MET A 137 0.26 7.12 5.73
N SER A 138 1.16 8.07 5.98
CA SER A 138 0.76 9.44 6.27
C SER A 138 0.04 10.08 5.07
N MET A 139 0.53 9.84 3.85
CA MET A 139 -0.10 10.30 2.60
C MET A 139 -1.51 9.72 2.42
N GLU A 140 -1.71 8.42 2.61
CA GLU A 140 -3.03 7.77 2.47
C GLU A 140 -4.09 8.45 3.36
N ASN A 141 -3.73 8.78 4.60
CA ASN A 141 -4.61 9.53 5.50
C ASN A 141 -4.98 10.91 4.93
N MET A 142 -4.02 11.65 4.40
CA MET A 142 -4.25 12.99 3.82
C MET A 142 -5.17 12.95 2.60
N PHE A 143 -5.04 11.91 1.78
CA PHE A 143 -5.87 11.73 0.60
C PHE A 143 -7.32 11.41 0.98
N ILE A 144 -7.55 10.62 2.03
CA ILE A 144 -8.89 10.40 2.57
C ILE A 144 -9.47 11.71 3.11
N PHE A 145 -8.72 12.50 3.89
CA PHE A 145 -9.20 13.81 4.37
C PHE A 145 -9.60 14.74 3.21
N ALA A 146 -8.81 14.78 2.12
CA ALA A 146 -9.15 15.60 0.96
C ALA A 146 -10.41 15.10 0.26
N ALA A 147 -10.52 13.79 0.05
CA ALA A 147 -11.67 13.16 -0.59
C ALA A 147 -12.96 13.28 0.25
N SER A 148 -12.87 13.17 1.58
CA SER A 148 -14.02 13.27 2.47
C SER A 148 -14.49 14.70 2.69
N LEU A 149 -13.59 15.66 2.72
CA LEU A 149 -13.95 17.07 2.87
C LEU A 149 -14.25 17.77 1.54
N GLY A 150 -14.09 17.09 0.40
CA GLY A 150 -14.28 17.67 -0.94
C GLY A 150 -13.32 18.82 -1.21
N ARG A 151 -12.11 18.78 -0.63
CA ARG A 151 -11.11 19.85 -0.71
C ARG A 151 -10.08 19.58 -1.79
N THR A 152 -9.52 20.64 -2.36
CA THR A 152 -8.38 20.53 -3.27
C THR A 152 -7.14 20.16 -2.46
N LEU A 153 -6.50 19.05 -2.81
CA LEU A 153 -5.28 18.58 -2.19
C LEU A 153 -4.07 19.30 -2.82
N VAL A 154 -3.29 19.98 -1.98
CA VAL A 154 -2.02 20.60 -2.34
C VAL A 154 -0.90 19.62 -2.01
N LEU A 155 -0.24 19.08 -3.03
CA LEU A 155 0.91 18.22 -2.82
C LEU A 155 2.09 19.03 -2.25
N PRO A 156 2.85 18.47 -1.29
CA PRO A 156 4.06 19.11 -0.82
C PRO A 156 5.07 19.27 -1.97
N PRO A 157 6.00 20.25 -1.87
CA PRO A 157 7.04 20.42 -2.87
C PRO A 157 7.85 19.12 -3.05
N PRO A 158 8.33 18.83 -4.26
CA PRO A 158 9.33 17.79 -4.47
C PRO A 158 10.52 18.00 -3.52
N GLN A 159 10.92 16.93 -2.82
CA GLN A 159 12.00 16.99 -1.82
C GLN A 159 12.73 15.66 -1.72
N PRO A 160 13.94 15.61 -1.11
CA PRO A 160 14.63 14.36 -0.87
C PRO A 160 13.87 13.50 0.13
N LEU A 161 13.40 12.33 -0.28
CA LEU A 161 12.71 11.39 0.59
C LEU A 161 13.72 10.46 1.27
N TYR A 162 13.48 10.12 2.55
CA TYR A 162 14.41 9.29 3.32
C TYR A 162 14.56 7.90 2.68
N LEU A 163 15.81 7.45 2.52
CA LEU A 163 16.22 6.21 1.84
C LEU A 163 15.90 6.09 0.34
N LEU A 164 15.26 7.09 -0.27
CA LEU A 164 15.07 7.17 -1.73
C LEU A 164 16.08 8.17 -2.33
N ARG A 165 17.34 7.72 -2.39
CA ARG A 165 18.50 8.54 -2.84
C ARG A 165 19.36 7.82 -3.88
N ALA A 166 18.80 6.85 -4.57
CA ALA A 166 19.52 6.03 -5.53
C ALA A 166 19.84 6.82 -6.81
N ASP A 167 18.92 7.71 -7.22
CA ASP A 167 19.15 8.64 -8.31
C ASP A 167 20.07 9.79 -7.85
N LYS A 168 21.25 9.88 -8.48
CA LYS A 168 22.25 10.90 -8.19
C LYS A 168 22.01 12.21 -8.95
N LYS A 169 21.25 12.16 -10.05
CA LYS A 169 20.97 13.30 -10.93
C LYS A 169 19.73 14.04 -10.44
N GLU A 170 18.59 13.34 -10.36
CA GLU A 170 17.35 13.91 -9.86
C GLU A 170 17.14 13.48 -8.40
N LYS A 171 17.31 14.41 -7.45
CA LYS A 171 17.26 14.10 -6.00
C LYS A 171 15.93 14.44 -5.34
N LEU A 172 15.09 15.21 -6.01
CA LEU A 172 13.79 15.63 -5.49
C LEU A 172 12.72 14.72 -6.07
N ARG A 173 11.76 14.32 -5.24
CA ARG A 173 10.60 13.54 -5.65
C ARG A 173 9.34 14.05 -4.96
N GLY A 174 8.22 13.99 -5.66
CA GLY A 174 6.87 14.20 -5.14
C GLY A 174 6.04 12.93 -5.20
N PHE A 175 4.85 12.95 -4.59
CA PHE A 175 3.95 11.79 -4.61
C PHE A 175 3.47 11.43 -6.02
N ALA A 176 3.30 12.44 -6.88
CA ALA A 176 2.92 12.22 -8.27
C ALA A 176 3.96 11.40 -9.05
N ASP A 177 5.22 11.30 -8.60
CA ASP A 177 6.22 10.44 -9.26
C ASP A 177 5.96 8.96 -9.03
N PHE A 178 5.15 8.58 -8.03
CA PHE A 178 4.90 7.18 -7.66
C PHE A 178 3.46 6.73 -7.95
N TYR A 179 2.50 7.67 -7.94
CA TYR A 179 1.07 7.38 -8.07
C TYR A 179 0.46 8.10 -9.30
N PRO A 180 -0.54 7.50 -9.98
CA PRO A 180 -1.21 8.09 -11.14
C PRO A 180 -2.28 9.13 -10.71
N LEU A 181 -1.85 10.20 -10.03
CA LEU A 181 -2.77 11.18 -9.39
C LEU A 181 -3.49 12.13 -10.35
N GLN A 182 -3.31 11.94 -11.66
CA GLN A 182 -3.84 12.84 -12.70
C GLN A 182 -4.83 12.14 -13.64
N THR A 183 -5.19 10.88 -13.36
CA THR A 183 -6.23 10.17 -14.11
C THR A 183 -7.57 10.87 -13.95
N GLU A 184 -8.44 10.73 -14.95
CA GLU A 184 -9.77 11.32 -14.91
C GLU A 184 -10.59 10.78 -13.73
N ALA A 185 -10.54 9.46 -13.51
CA ALA A 185 -11.24 8.81 -12.40
C ALA A 185 -10.78 9.37 -11.04
N PHE A 186 -9.47 9.52 -10.83
CA PHE A 186 -8.93 10.08 -9.59
C PHE A 186 -9.37 11.54 -9.39
N ARG A 187 -9.25 12.38 -10.42
CA ARG A 187 -9.57 13.81 -10.37
C ARG A 187 -11.05 14.10 -10.09
N ARG A 188 -11.95 13.16 -10.43
CA ARG A 188 -13.38 13.24 -10.03
C ARG A 188 -13.58 13.11 -8.53
N LYS A 189 -12.65 12.46 -7.81
CA LYS A 189 -12.71 12.25 -6.36
C LYS A 189 -11.89 13.27 -5.58
N VAL A 190 -10.67 13.57 -6.04
CA VAL A 190 -9.77 14.52 -5.40
C VAL A 190 -9.14 15.41 -6.46
N LYS A 191 -9.40 16.73 -6.37
CA LYS A 191 -8.65 17.72 -7.14
C LYS A 191 -7.26 17.84 -6.54
N VAL A 192 -6.22 17.72 -7.34
CA VAL A 192 -4.82 17.78 -6.90
C VAL A 192 -4.09 18.88 -7.63
N ILE A 193 -3.37 19.72 -6.88
CA ILE A 193 -2.48 20.74 -7.43
C ILE A 193 -1.10 20.67 -6.78
N SER A 194 -0.10 21.21 -7.45
CA SER A 194 1.24 21.37 -6.86
C SER A 194 1.25 22.52 -5.84
N MET A 195 2.23 22.52 -4.93
CA MET A 195 2.45 23.68 -4.06
C MET A 195 2.74 24.96 -4.85
N ALA A 196 3.49 24.88 -5.95
CA ALA A 196 3.80 26.03 -6.79
C ALA A 196 2.53 26.66 -7.38
N GLU A 197 1.65 25.82 -7.94
CA GLU A 197 0.34 26.23 -8.45
C GLU A 197 -0.57 26.80 -7.36
N PHE A 198 -0.53 26.24 -6.15
CA PHE A 198 -1.26 26.79 -5.00
C PHE A 198 -0.78 28.19 -4.62
N LEU A 199 0.53 28.42 -4.55
CA LEU A 199 1.09 29.75 -4.27
C LEU A 199 0.82 30.76 -5.38
N GLU A 200 0.83 30.32 -6.64
CA GLU A 200 0.48 31.17 -7.78
C GLU A 200 -0.98 31.65 -7.69
N ARG A 201 -1.91 30.75 -7.33
CA ARG A 201 -3.34 31.05 -7.23
C ARG A 201 -3.70 31.84 -5.98
N GLU A 202 -3.12 31.49 -4.84
CA GLU A 202 -3.61 31.91 -3.53
C GLU A 202 -2.58 32.71 -2.72
N GLY A 203 -1.41 33.03 -3.29
CA GLY A 203 -0.33 33.73 -2.58
C GLY A 203 -0.76 35.04 -1.90
N SER A 204 -1.69 35.77 -2.51
CA SER A 204 -2.28 36.98 -1.93
C SER A 204 -3.16 36.69 -0.70
N ARG A 205 -3.96 35.62 -0.76
CA ARG A 205 -4.85 35.18 0.32
C ARG A 205 -4.10 34.51 1.47
N LEU A 206 -2.92 33.95 1.19
CA LEU A 206 -1.97 33.47 2.19
C LEU A 206 -1.24 34.60 2.91
N ALA A 207 -1.38 35.86 2.49
CA ALA A 207 -0.68 36.99 3.10
C ALA A 207 0.85 36.79 3.19
N ILE A 208 1.45 36.18 2.17
CA ILE A 208 2.91 36.04 2.07
C ILE A 208 3.50 37.46 1.86
N PRO A 209 4.47 37.91 2.68
CA PRO A 209 5.14 39.19 2.47
C PRO A 209 5.74 39.27 1.06
N ALA A 210 5.61 40.43 0.41
CA ALA A 210 6.05 40.59 -0.99
C ALA A 210 7.55 40.28 -1.18
N GLU A 211 8.35 40.58 -0.17
CA GLU A 211 9.79 40.30 -0.11
C GLU A 211 10.12 38.79 0.03
N ASP A 212 9.21 37.96 0.53
CA ASP A 212 9.40 36.51 0.70
C ASP A 212 8.68 35.69 -0.38
N LEU A 213 7.76 36.29 -1.14
CA LEU A 213 6.94 35.59 -2.14
C LEU A 213 7.77 34.80 -3.15
N GLU A 214 8.82 35.40 -3.73
CA GLU A 214 9.67 34.73 -4.71
C GLU A 214 10.49 33.59 -4.09
N ALA A 215 10.93 33.74 -2.84
CA ALA A 215 11.61 32.68 -2.12
C ALA A 215 10.65 31.51 -1.81
N GLN A 216 9.40 31.79 -1.44
CA GLN A 216 8.37 30.78 -1.23
C GLN A 216 7.99 30.06 -2.52
N LYS A 217 7.87 30.76 -3.66
CA LYS A 217 7.67 30.12 -4.97
C LYS A 217 8.79 29.16 -5.32
N LYS A 218 10.04 29.56 -5.12
CA LYS A 218 11.21 28.69 -5.35
C LYS A 218 11.17 27.44 -4.46
N ARG A 219 10.82 27.59 -3.18
CA ARG A 219 10.63 26.45 -2.25
C ARG A 219 9.47 25.54 -2.69
N ALA A 220 8.44 26.11 -3.30
CA ALA A 220 7.26 25.39 -3.76
C ALA A 220 7.51 24.52 -5.00
N GLU A 221 8.45 24.91 -5.86
CA GLU A 221 8.94 24.10 -6.99
C GLU A 221 9.80 22.92 -6.53
N GLY A 222 10.53 23.10 -5.42
CA GLY A 222 11.30 22.04 -4.78
C GLY A 222 12.11 22.55 -3.59
N CYS A 223 12.24 21.74 -2.55
CA CYS A 223 12.87 22.15 -1.29
C CYS A 223 13.76 21.05 -0.70
N VAL A 224 14.62 21.43 0.25
CA VAL A 224 15.48 20.48 1.00
C VAL A 224 15.43 20.74 2.51
N HIS A 225 15.62 19.70 3.32
CA HIS A 225 15.77 19.84 4.78
C HIS A 225 17.21 20.14 5.20
N MET A 226 17.77 21.22 4.65
CA MET A 226 19.06 21.76 5.05
C MET A 226 18.86 23.21 5.49
N LYS A 227 18.97 23.48 6.79
CA LYS A 227 18.67 24.79 7.40
C LYS A 227 19.40 25.99 6.76
N LYS A 228 20.56 25.75 6.13
CA LYS A 228 21.36 26.78 5.46
C LYS A 228 21.02 26.96 3.97
N SER A 229 20.07 26.19 3.43
CA SER A 229 19.67 26.26 2.03
C SER A 229 18.66 27.38 1.82
N ASP A 230 18.79 28.11 0.71
CA ASP A 230 17.82 29.13 0.29
C ASP A 230 16.44 28.53 -0.07
N VAL A 231 16.34 27.20 -0.18
CA VAL A 231 15.09 26.46 -0.42
C VAL A 231 14.78 25.52 0.74
N PHE A 232 14.97 25.99 1.97
CA PHE A 232 14.67 25.21 3.16
C PHE A 232 13.16 24.96 3.28
N CYS A 233 12.75 23.68 3.31
CA CYS A 233 11.33 23.30 3.32
C CYS A 233 10.55 23.91 4.49
N ASP A 234 11.16 23.96 5.67
CA ASP A 234 10.43 24.34 6.90
C ASP A 234 10.07 25.83 6.92
N ASP A 235 10.73 26.68 6.12
CA ASP A 235 10.35 28.10 6.00
C ASP A 235 8.96 28.24 5.34
N LEU A 236 8.70 27.44 4.31
CA LEU A 236 7.39 27.38 3.66
C LEU A 236 6.35 26.80 4.60
N TYR A 237 6.67 25.68 5.25
CA TYR A 237 5.74 25.02 6.15
C TYR A 237 5.41 25.90 7.37
N ALA A 238 6.38 26.63 7.93
CA ALA A 238 6.14 27.58 9.02
C ALA A 238 5.14 28.68 8.64
N HIS A 239 5.19 29.15 7.40
CA HIS A 239 4.21 30.09 6.88
C HIS A 239 2.81 29.43 6.78
N LEU A 240 2.70 28.25 6.17
CA LEU A 240 1.43 27.52 6.06
C LEU A 240 0.79 27.19 7.41
N ILE A 241 1.60 26.91 8.44
CA ILE A 241 1.15 26.71 9.83
C ILE A 241 0.54 27.99 10.41
N THR A 242 1.08 29.15 10.05
CA THR A 242 0.63 30.45 10.58
C THR A 242 -0.71 30.87 9.98
N VAL A 243 -0.95 30.54 8.71
CA VAL A 243 -2.10 31.06 7.94
C VAL A 243 -3.23 30.04 7.77
N GLY A 244 -2.94 28.75 7.95
CA GLY A 244 -3.91 27.66 7.87
C GLY A 244 -4.47 27.25 9.23
N TYR A 245 -5.63 26.57 9.21
CA TYR A 245 -6.09 25.79 10.36
C TYR A 245 -5.19 24.56 10.52
N VAL A 246 -4.66 24.36 11.73
CA VAL A 246 -3.73 23.28 12.03
C VAL A 246 -4.36 22.32 13.04
N PRO A 247 -4.82 21.13 12.61
CA PRO A 247 -5.45 20.16 13.50
C PRO A 247 -4.48 19.68 14.60
N GLU A 248 -4.97 19.58 15.83
CA GLU A 248 -4.25 18.89 16.93
C GLU A 248 -4.38 17.36 16.80
N LEU A 249 -3.90 16.83 15.68
CA LEU A 249 -4.08 15.45 15.28
C LEU A 249 -2.71 14.81 14.99
N GLY A 250 -2.40 13.72 15.70
CA GLY A 250 -1.14 12.98 15.56
C GLY A 250 -1.29 11.50 15.87
N GLY A 251 -0.20 10.72 15.88
CA GLY A 251 -0.24 9.26 16.01
C GLY A 251 -0.88 8.69 17.29
N LYS A 252 -1.13 9.52 18.31
CA LYS A 252 -1.86 9.16 19.55
C LYS A 252 -3.35 9.53 19.51
N SER A 253 -3.85 9.96 18.37
CA SER A 253 -5.23 10.34 18.16
C SER A 253 -5.95 9.34 17.24
N CYS A 254 -7.27 9.45 17.21
CA CYS A 254 -8.17 8.85 16.22
C CYS A 254 -8.99 10.01 15.62
N ALA A 255 -9.13 10.03 14.30
CA ALA A 255 -9.94 11.03 13.61
C ALA A 255 -11.32 10.44 13.28
N ILE A 256 -12.37 11.13 13.71
CA ILE A 256 -13.74 10.65 13.70
C ILE A 256 -14.58 11.52 12.76
N PHE A 257 -15.19 10.87 11.79
CA PHE A 257 -16.16 11.42 10.87
C PHE A 257 -17.55 10.92 11.28
N ASP A 258 -18.27 11.77 12.01
CA ASP A 258 -19.62 11.52 12.49
C ASP A 258 -20.50 12.69 12.09
N GLU A 259 -21.60 12.43 11.37
CA GLU A 259 -22.45 13.48 10.79
C GLU A 259 -23.08 14.36 11.86
N ASP A 260 -23.54 13.78 12.98
CA ASP A 260 -24.12 14.54 14.08
C ASP A 260 -23.09 15.49 14.68
N LYS A 261 -21.89 15.00 15.01
CA LYS A 261 -20.79 15.84 15.52
C LYS A 261 -20.34 16.89 14.51
N PHE A 262 -20.30 16.53 13.23
CA PHE A 262 -19.92 17.46 12.16
C PHE A 262 -20.86 18.67 12.12
N HIS A 263 -22.16 18.45 12.31
CA HIS A 263 -23.19 19.49 12.39
C HIS A 263 -23.41 20.07 13.79
N GLY A 264 -22.51 19.84 14.75
CA GLY A 264 -22.60 20.37 16.12
C GLY A 264 -23.70 19.76 16.98
N LYS A 265 -24.25 18.61 16.57
CA LYS A 265 -25.27 17.85 17.31
C LYS A 265 -24.63 16.84 18.27
N VAL A 266 -25.48 16.28 19.13
CA VAL A 266 -25.09 15.19 20.04
C VAL A 266 -25.06 13.89 19.24
N MET A 267 -23.96 13.15 19.38
CA MET A 267 -23.78 11.85 18.72
C MET A 267 -24.71 10.81 19.34
N THR A 268 -25.16 9.85 18.54
CA THR A 268 -25.96 8.73 19.05
C THR A 268 -25.14 7.85 20.02
N GLY A 269 -25.81 7.21 21.00
CA GLY A 269 -25.14 6.31 21.94
C GLY A 269 -24.45 5.12 21.27
N ALA A 270 -24.96 4.66 20.12
CA ALA A 270 -24.32 3.61 19.32
C ALA A 270 -22.99 4.09 18.71
N ASN A 271 -22.97 5.31 18.17
CA ASN A 271 -21.74 5.90 17.63
C ASN A 271 -20.75 6.24 18.75
N GLU A 272 -21.20 6.67 19.93
CA GLU A 272 -20.35 6.84 21.11
C GLU A 272 -19.63 5.54 21.50
N ALA A 273 -20.34 4.42 21.52
CA ALA A 273 -19.74 3.12 21.79
C ALA A 273 -18.70 2.73 20.72
N LYS A 274 -19.04 2.92 19.44
CA LYS A 274 -18.13 2.63 18.31
C LYS A 274 -16.86 3.47 18.36
N VAL A 275 -16.98 4.77 18.64
CA VAL A 275 -15.82 5.68 18.77
C VAL A 275 -14.94 5.26 19.95
N LYS A 276 -15.54 4.92 21.09
CA LYS A 276 -14.81 4.46 22.27
C LYS A 276 -14.02 3.18 21.99
N GLU A 277 -14.64 2.22 21.32
CA GLU A 277 -14.00 0.97 20.90
C GLU A 277 -12.83 1.22 19.94
N PHE A 278 -13.07 1.99 18.89
CA PHE A 278 -12.06 2.31 17.87
C PHE A 278 -10.85 3.07 18.43
N CYS A 279 -11.11 4.11 19.24
CA CYS A 279 -10.06 4.95 19.79
C CYS A 279 -9.28 4.26 20.90
N GLY A 280 -9.96 3.45 21.73
CA GLY A 280 -9.40 2.93 22.97
C GLY A 280 -8.90 4.08 23.86
N GLU A 281 -7.61 4.08 24.17
CA GLU A 281 -6.97 5.13 24.99
C GLU A 281 -6.53 6.38 24.19
N ARG A 282 -6.69 6.37 22.86
CA ARG A 282 -6.27 7.48 21.99
C ARG A 282 -7.21 8.68 22.12
N LYS A 283 -6.69 9.89 21.90
CA LYS A 283 -7.49 11.13 21.90
C LYS A 283 -8.42 11.13 20.68
N SER A 284 -9.73 11.17 20.92
CA SER A 284 -10.73 11.40 19.87
C SER A 284 -10.64 12.82 19.32
N PHE A 285 -10.46 12.94 18.02
CA PHE A 285 -10.52 14.19 17.27
C PHE A 285 -11.72 14.09 16.31
N PHE A 286 -12.73 14.93 16.52
CA PHE A 286 -13.89 14.97 15.64
C PHE A 286 -13.67 15.99 14.53
N VAL A 287 -13.97 15.57 13.30
CA VAL A 287 -14.06 16.49 12.17
C VAL A 287 -15.34 17.32 12.32
N THR A 288 -15.22 18.64 12.23
CA THR A 288 -16.32 19.57 12.46
C THR A 288 -16.56 20.47 11.25
N SER A 289 -17.77 21.03 11.16
CA SER A 289 -18.09 22.10 10.21
C SER A 289 -17.17 23.31 10.36
N GLU A 290 -16.77 23.68 11.57
CA GLU A 290 -15.80 24.77 11.81
C GLU A 290 -14.43 24.50 11.14
N MET A 291 -13.91 23.27 11.28
CA MET A 291 -12.70 22.86 10.55
C MET A 291 -12.96 22.92 9.04
N GLN A 292 -14.13 22.49 8.59
CA GLN A 292 -14.53 22.53 7.19
C GLN A 292 -14.75 23.96 6.65
N ASP A 293 -14.98 24.96 7.49
CA ASP A 293 -15.09 26.37 7.09
C ASP A 293 -13.75 27.01 6.75
N SER A 294 -12.65 26.44 7.25
CA SER A 294 -11.31 26.99 7.07
C SER A 294 -10.89 27.01 5.60
N PHE A 295 -10.28 28.11 5.15
CA PHE A 295 -9.71 28.22 3.80
C PHE A 295 -8.69 27.11 3.51
N LEU A 296 -7.72 26.99 4.39
CA LEU A 296 -6.61 26.06 4.31
C LEU A 296 -6.59 25.24 5.60
N ILE A 297 -6.50 23.92 5.45
CA ILE A 297 -6.13 23.02 6.53
C ILE A 297 -4.69 22.56 6.25
N HIS A 298 -3.77 22.79 7.18
CA HIS A 298 -2.38 22.38 7.06
C HIS A 298 -2.01 21.32 8.11
N PHE A 299 -1.60 20.14 7.65
CA PHE A 299 -1.19 19.04 8.51
C PHE A 299 0.34 19.01 8.70
N ARG A 300 0.78 19.11 9.95
CA ARG A 300 2.21 19.12 10.34
C ARG A 300 2.79 17.71 10.49
N THR A 301 2.56 16.85 9.51
CA THR A 301 2.85 15.41 9.60
C THR A 301 4.35 15.07 9.67
N SER A 302 5.26 16.03 9.48
CA SER A 302 6.69 15.85 9.71
C SER A 302 7.10 16.04 11.19
N ASP A 303 6.29 16.76 11.98
CA ASP A 303 6.56 17.06 13.39
C ASP A 303 6.41 15.81 14.26
N LYS A 304 7.38 15.55 15.14
CA LYS A 304 7.44 14.33 15.98
C LYS A 304 6.14 13.99 16.72
N GLY A 305 5.38 15.00 17.17
CA GLY A 305 4.11 14.81 17.89
C GLY A 305 2.88 14.62 17.00
N TYR A 306 2.98 14.97 15.72
CA TYR A 306 1.87 15.03 14.76
C TYR A 306 2.03 14.06 13.58
N ARG A 307 3.10 13.25 13.57
CA ARG A 307 3.29 12.17 12.60
C ARG A 307 2.07 11.24 12.56
N MET A 308 1.57 10.96 11.35
CA MET A 308 0.45 10.05 11.11
C MET A 308 0.93 8.72 10.56
N VAL A 309 1.81 8.05 11.33
CA VAL A 309 2.37 6.72 10.99
C VAL A 309 1.43 5.64 11.54
N ASN A 310 0.19 5.64 11.07
CA ASN A 310 -0.82 4.62 11.35
C ASN A 310 -1.54 4.28 10.04
N HIS A 311 -1.96 3.03 9.88
CA HIS A 311 -2.82 2.63 8.76
C HIS A 311 -4.12 3.42 8.83
N PHE A 312 -4.62 3.86 7.67
CA PHE A 312 -5.79 4.74 7.60
C PHE A 312 -7.03 4.16 8.28
N TYR A 313 -7.30 2.86 8.14
CA TYR A 313 -8.41 2.17 8.79
C TYR A 313 -8.22 1.98 10.30
N GLY A 314 -7.02 2.23 10.83
CA GLY A 314 -6.74 2.25 12.27
C GLY A 314 -6.67 3.67 12.82
N PHE A 315 -6.74 4.68 11.96
CA PHE A 315 -6.60 6.10 12.31
C PHE A 315 -7.89 6.90 12.10
N LEU A 316 -8.59 6.63 11.01
CA LEU A 316 -9.82 7.27 10.58
C LEU A 316 -10.98 6.32 10.82
N LEU A 317 -12.06 6.82 11.40
CA LEU A 317 -13.34 6.12 11.53
C LEU A 317 -14.44 7.00 10.95
N PHE A 318 -15.18 6.47 9.99
CA PHE A 318 -16.49 6.99 9.61
C PHE A 318 -17.56 6.20 10.37
N THR A 319 -18.47 6.89 11.05
CA THR A 319 -19.44 6.19 11.91
C THR A 319 -20.50 5.43 11.11
N ASP A 320 -20.77 5.85 9.87
CA ASP A 320 -21.51 5.08 8.86
C ASP A 320 -20.59 4.03 8.20
N PRO A 321 -20.87 2.71 8.35
CA PRO A 321 -20.08 1.65 7.74
C PRO A 321 -20.00 1.70 6.20
N VAL A 322 -21.03 2.20 5.52
CA VAL A 322 -21.05 2.32 4.05
C VAL A 322 -19.99 3.32 3.61
N VAL A 323 -19.93 4.46 4.29
CA VAL A 323 -18.95 5.53 4.05
C VAL A 323 -17.56 5.08 4.49
N ASP A 324 -17.44 4.40 5.63
CA ASP A 324 -16.18 3.87 6.15
C ASP A 324 -15.53 2.91 5.15
N ASN A 325 -16.29 1.92 4.68
CA ASN A 325 -15.80 0.96 3.69
C ASN A 325 -15.54 1.62 2.32
N TYR A 326 -16.32 2.63 1.92
CA TYR A 326 -16.01 3.42 0.73
C TYR A 326 -14.62 4.05 0.80
N TYR A 327 -14.22 4.68 1.91
CA TYR A 327 -12.89 5.28 2.01
C TYR A 327 -11.76 4.26 2.11
N LYS A 328 -12.04 3.03 2.58
CA LYS A 328 -11.09 1.91 2.47
C LYS A 328 -10.89 1.47 1.02
N ARG A 329 -11.99 1.33 0.28
CA ARG A 329 -11.95 1.04 -1.17
C ARG A 329 -11.33 2.17 -1.95
N PHE A 330 -11.53 3.43 -1.58
CA PHE A 330 -10.84 4.56 -2.19
C PHE A 330 -9.31 4.40 -2.12
N VAL A 331 -8.76 4.01 -0.97
CA VAL A 331 -7.32 3.75 -0.87
C VAL A 331 -6.90 2.57 -1.75
N ARG A 332 -7.64 1.45 -1.71
CA ARG A 332 -7.39 0.30 -2.58
C ARG A 332 -7.38 0.71 -4.05
N ASP A 333 -8.44 1.38 -4.49
CA ASP A 333 -8.75 1.54 -5.91
C ASP A 333 -7.99 2.69 -6.57
N PHE A 334 -7.52 3.68 -5.79
CA PHE A 334 -6.89 4.88 -6.34
C PHE A 334 -5.44 5.11 -5.91
N LEU A 335 -4.99 4.53 -4.79
CA LEU A 335 -3.64 4.76 -4.25
C LEU A 335 -2.71 3.56 -4.52
N HIS A 336 -2.75 3.07 -5.75
CA HIS A 336 -1.83 2.08 -6.29
C HIS A 336 -0.68 2.77 -7.05
N TYR A 337 0.48 2.12 -7.13
CA TYR A 337 1.62 2.64 -7.91
C TYR A 337 1.29 2.74 -9.41
N ARG A 338 2.09 3.54 -10.13
CA ARG A 338 2.02 3.68 -11.59
C ARG A 338 2.27 2.37 -12.33
N ASP A 339 1.73 2.28 -13.54
CA ASP A 339 1.80 1.09 -14.40
C ASP A 339 3.23 0.65 -14.69
N SER A 340 4.18 1.57 -14.86
CA SER A 340 5.60 1.22 -15.06
C SER A 340 6.20 0.40 -13.91
N ILE A 341 5.75 0.66 -12.67
CA ILE A 341 6.18 -0.10 -11.48
C ILE A 341 5.53 -1.50 -11.49
N TYR A 342 4.23 -1.57 -11.79
CA TYR A 342 3.51 -2.85 -11.87
C TYR A 342 3.94 -3.73 -13.04
N CYS A 343 4.20 -3.13 -14.21
CA CYS A 343 4.67 -3.83 -15.40
C CYS A 343 6.00 -4.52 -15.14
N ALA A 344 6.97 -3.79 -14.57
CA ALA A 344 8.26 -4.38 -14.20
C ALA A 344 8.12 -5.47 -13.13
N ALA A 345 7.33 -5.22 -12.06
CA ALA A 345 7.07 -6.24 -11.04
C ALA A 345 6.36 -7.47 -11.62
N GLY A 346 5.44 -7.29 -12.57
CA GLY A 346 4.71 -8.37 -13.25
C GLY A 346 5.59 -9.24 -14.12
N LYS A 347 6.57 -8.65 -14.81
CA LYS A 347 7.63 -9.42 -15.50
C LYS A 347 8.41 -10.30 -14.53
N ILE A 348 8.80 -9.76 -13.36
CA ILE A 348 9.49 -10.53 -12.33
C ILE A 348 8.61 -11.65 -11.78
N VAL A 349 7.34 -11.36 -11.46
CA VAL A 349 6.39 -12.38 -10.97
C VAL A 349 6.26 -13.52 -11.98
N LYS A 350 6.08 -13.22 -13.28
CA LYS A 350 6.05 -14.25 -14.34
C LYS A 350 7.35 -15.04 -14.40
N ALA A 351 8.50 -14.38 -14.35
CA ALA A 351 9.81 -15.05 -14.37
C ALA A 351 9.97 -16.04 -13.22
N VAL A 352 9.72 -15.59 -11.98
CA VAL A 352 9.82 -16.43 -10.79
C VAL A 352 8.81 -17.59 -10.84
N GLN A 353 7.60 -17.32 -11.35
CA GLN A 353 6.55 -18.33 -11.52
C GLN A 353 6.92 -19.39 -12.56
N GLU A 354 7.48 -19.01 -13.70
CA GLU A 354 7.99 -19.93 -14.72
C GLU A 354 9.08 -20.84 -14.14
N GLU A 355 10.05 -20.26 -13.41
CA GLU A 355 11.06 -21.05 -12.69
C GLU A 355 10.42 -22.00 -11.68
N GLY A 356 9.41 -21.53 -10.95
CA GLY A 356 8.70 -22.28 -9.93
C GLY A 356 7.86 -23.44 -10.47
N GLN A 357 7.24 -23.29 -11.64
CA GLN A 357 6.44 -24.35 -12.27
C GLN A 357 7.28 -25.61 -12.56
N SER A 358 8.57 -25.45 -12.85
CA SER A 358 9.50 -26.58 -13.01
C SER A 358 9.64 -27.48 -11.76
N THR A 359 9.22 -26.97 -10.60
CA THR A 359 9.25 -27.67 -9.30
C THR A 359 7.90 -28.26 -8.89
N GLY A 360 6.86 -28.13 -9.73
CA GLY A 360 5.52 -28.68 -9.49
C GLY A 360 4.65 -27.84 -8.55
N ILE A 361 5.06 -26.61 -8.23
CA ILE A 361 4.29 -25.66 -7.41
C ILE A 361 3.29 -24.92 -8.30
N VAL A 362 2.04 -24.87 -7.86
CA VAL A 362 0.92 -24.37 -8.66
C VAL A 362 0.72 -22.86 -8.45
N ILE A 363 0.31 -22.19 -9.51
CA ILE A 363 -0.19 -20.81 -9.48
C ILE A 363 -1.70 -20.87 -9.26
N ASP A 364 -2.21 -20.12 -8.29
CA ASP A 364 -3.64 -20.04 -8.03
C ASP A 364 -4.39 -19.25 -9.12
N ASN A 365 -5.71 -19.32 -9.08
CA ASN A 365 -6.58 -18.71 -10.09
C ASN A 365 -6.53 -17.18 -10.12
N GLU A 366 -5.99 -16.55 -9.06
CA GLU A 366 -5.79 -15.11 -9.00
C GLU A 366 -4.40 -14.71 -9.49
N GLY A 367 -3.55 -15.67 -9.88
CA GLY A 367 -2.18 -15.49 -10.37
C GLY A 367 -1.13 -15.44 -9.26
N GLY A 368 -1.47 -15.86 -8.04
CA GLY A 368 -0.57 -15.94 -6.88
C GLY A 368 0.09 -17.31 -6.78
N GLY A 369 1.17 -17.45 -6.03
CA GLY A 369 1.88 -18.71 -5.90
C GLY A 369 2.94 -18.94 -6.99
N GLY A 370 3.33 -20.21 -7.20
CA GLY A 370 4.53 -20.60 -7.95
C GLY A 370 5.85 -20.46 -7.15
N TYR A 371 5.86 -19.66 -6.09
CA TYR A 371 7.00 -19.46 -5.19
C TYR A 371 6.51 -18.99 -3.82
N SER A 372 7.36 -18.98 -2.80
CA SER A 372 7.10 -18.31 -1.52
C SER A 372 8.06 -17.14 -1.31
N SER A 373 7.76 -16.27 -0.37
CA SER A 373 8.51 -15.02 -0.22
C SER A 373 8.85 -14.66 1.22
N LEU A 374 9.93 -13.93 1.39
CA LEU A 374 10.36 -13.37 2.66
C LEU A 374 10.61 -11.87 2.51
N HIS A 375 10.33 -11.13 3.59
CA HIS A 375 10.88 -9.79 3.75
C HIS A 375 11.76 -9.70 5.00
N VAL A 376 13.07 -9.62 4.76
CA VAL A 376 14.11 -9.60 5.81
C VAL A 376 14.67 -8.18 5.93
N ARG A 377 14.21 -7.43 6.94
CA ARG A 377 14.62 -6.04 7.19
C ARG A 377 15.70 -5.97 8.27
N ARG A 378 16.90 -5.56 7.89
CA ARG A 378 18.08 -5.56 8.76
C ARG A 378 18.70 -4.19 8.97
N GLY A 379 18.94 -3.40 7.92
CA GLY A 379 19.81 -2.21 7.89
C GLY A 379 19.70 -1.24 9.09
N ASP A 380 19.14 -0.05 8.88
CA ASP A 380 18.95 0.98 9.91
C ASP A 380 17.77 0.71 10.88
N LEU A 381 17.06 -0.42 10.75
CA LEU A 381 15.89 -0.72 11.58
C LEU A 381 16.20 -0.59 13.08
N GLN A 382 15.43 0.22 13.80
CA GLN A 382 15.69 0.52 15.22
C GLN A 382 15.41 -0.66 16.17
N TYR A 383 14.57 -1.60 15.76
CA TYR A 383 14.13 -2.73 16.59
C TYR A 383 15.12 -3.91 16.52
N LYS A 384 16.17 -3.87 17.34
CA LYS A 384 17.24 -4.90 17.32
C LYS A 384 16.74 -6.33 17.52
N LYS A 385 15.69 -6.55 18.31
CA LYS A 385 15.16 -7.90 18.63
C LYS A 385 14.63 -8.68 17.42
N VAL A 386 14.26 -8.01 16.34
CA VAL A 386 13.80 -8.67 15.10
C VAL A 386 14.92 -8.87 14.07
N LYS A 387 16.13 -8.38 14.34
CA LYS A 387 17.32 -8.61 13.50
C LYS A 387 17.97 -9.97 13.82
N ILE A 388 17.19 -11.04 13.67
CA ILE A 388 17.63 -12.41 13.93
C ILE A 388 18.63 -12.91 12.86
N SER A 389 19.36 -13.99 13.15
CA SER A 389 20.29 -14.61 12.20
C SER A 389 19.53 -15.32 11.07
N ALA A 390 20.19 -15.59 9.94
CA ALA A 390 19.57 -16.35 8.85
C ALA A 390 19.26 -17.80 9.23
N GLN A 391 20.11 -18.41 10.07
CA GLN A 391 19.82 -19.72 10.65
C GLN A 391 18.51 -19.68 11.46
N GLN A 392 18.33 -18.65 12.28
CA GLN A 392 17.10 -18.48 13.05
C GLN A 392 15.89 -18.19 12.16
N TRP A 393 16.05 -17.43 11.06
CA TRP A 393 15.01 -17.27 10.05
C TRP A 393 14.57 -18.61 9.47
N TYR A 394 15.54 -19.43 9.04
CA TYR A 394 15.25 -20.77 8.53
C TYR A 394 14.56 -21.63 9.59
N ASP A 395 15.13 -21.74 10.79
CA ASP A 395 14.57 -22.58 11.84
C ASP A 395 13.15 -22.19 12.26
N ASN A 396 12.83 -20.89 12.27
CA ASN A 396 11.51 -20.40 12.62
C ASN A 396 10.49 -20.49 11.49
N THR A 397 10.89 -20.77 10.24
CA THR A 397 9.97 -20.70 9.08
C THR A 397 10.02 -21.91 8.15
N LYS A 398 10.96 -22.85 8.34
CA LYS A 398 11.19 -23.99 7.44
C LYS A 398 9.96 -24.87 7.18
N GLU A 399 9.01 -24.92 8.11
CA GLU A 399 7.77 -25.68 7.95
C GLU A 399 6.72 -24.99 7.06
N LEU A 400 6.94 -23.73 6.70
CA LEU A 400 6.06 -22.96 5.81
C LEU A 400 6.33 -23.26 4.33
N TRP A 401 7.53 -23.74 4.01
CA TRP A 401 8.05 -23.84 2.65
C TRP A 401 7.90 -25.26 2.10
N GLU A 402 7.50 -25.37 0.83
CA GLU A 402 7.46 -26.65 0.14
C GLU A 402 8.87 -27.08 -0.27
N PRO A 403 9.21 -28.39 -0.25
CA PRO A 403 10.54 -28.82 -0.62
C PRO A 403 10.91 -28.44 -2.05
N GLY A 404 12.02 -27.73 -2.23
CA GLY A 404 12.47 -27.23 -3.54
C GLY A 404 11.80 -25.93 -4.00
N GLU A 405 10.87 -25.39 -3.22
CA GLU A 405 10.20 -24.11 -3.50
C GLU A 405 11.19 -22.95 -3.57
N ILE A 406 11.03 -22.10 -4.57
CA ILE A 406 11.76 -20.84 -4.70
C ILE A 406 11.33 -19.89 -3.58
N LEU A 407 12.31 -19.34 -2.88
CA LEU A 407 12.13 -18.29 -1.89
C LEU A 407 12.62 -16.94 -2.45
N TYR A 408 11.67 -16.09 -2.85
CA TYR A 408 11.94 -14.70 -3.21
C TYR A 408 12.19 -13.87 -1.94
N ILE A 409 13.35 -13.24 -1.81
CA ILE A 409 13.71 -12.46 -0.62
C ILE A 409 13.80 -10.98 -0.96
N ALA A 410 12.81 -10.21 -0.49
CA ALA A 410 12.91 -8.76 -0.41
C ALA A 410 13.76 -8.38 0.80
N THR A 411 14.86 -7.65 0.60
CA THR A 411 15.77 -7.31 1.71
C THR A 411 16.60 -6.06 1.45
N ASP A 412 16.97 -5.38 2.52
CA ASP A 412 17.98 -4.32 2.52
C ASP A 412 19.38 -4.81 2.93
N GLU A 413 19.55 -6.12 3.18
CA GLU A 413 20.83 -6.76 3.43
C GLU A 413 21.62 -6.90 2.14
N ARG A 414 22.79 -6.25 2.09
CA ARG A 414 23.65 -6.25 0.89
C ARG A 414 24.55 -7.48 0.83
N ASN A 415 24.85 -8.10 1.97
CA ASN A 415 25.64 -9.32 1.98
C ASN A 415 24.77 -10.54 1.68
N LYS A 416 24.71 -10.96 0.41
CA LYS A 416 23.94 -12.15 -0.02
C LYS A 416 24.37 -13.44 0.69
N THR A 417 25.59 -13.55 1.24
CA THR A 417 26.02 -14.74 2.02
C THR A 417 25.35 -14.85 3.38
N PHE A 418 24.73 -13.77 3.86
CA PHE A 418 23.87 -13.84 5.03
C PHE A 418 22.80 -14.93 4.88
N PHE A 419 22.25 -15.12 3.67
CA PHE A 419 21.16 -16.06 3.40
C PHE A 419 21.60 -17.50 3.13
N ASP A 420 22.91 -17.81 3.26
CA ASP A 420 23.42 -19.16 2.95
C ASP A 420 22.72 -20.29 3.73
N PRO A 421 22.37 -20.14 5.03
CA PRO A 421 21.58 -21.15 5.74
C PRO A 421 20.22 -21.46 5.10
N ILE A 422 19.61 -20.50 4.40
CA ILE A 422 18.36 -20.71 3.67
C ILE A 422 18.64 -21.37 2.32
N LYS A 423 19.70 -20.94 1.62
CA LYS A 423 20.12 -21.50 0.32
C LYS A 423 20.52 -22.98 0.40
N GLU A 424 20.95 -23.44 1.57
CA GLU A 424 21.21 -24.86 1.82
C GLU A 424 19.97 -25.73 1.59
N HIS A 425 18.77 -25.18 1.72
CA HIS A 425 17.50 -25.90 1.65
C HIS A 425 16.61 -25.52 0.48
N HIS A 426 16.65 -24.26 0.04
CA HIS A 426 15.77 -23.73 -1.02
C HIS A 426 16.55 -22.92 -2.05
N PRO A 427 16.14 -22.93 -3.33
CA PRO A 427 16.57 -21.89 -4.25
C PRO A 427 16.09 -20.52 -3.77
N VAL A 428 17.00 -19.54 -3.79
CA VAL A 428 16.74 -18.16 -3.36
C VAL A 428 16.85 -17.24 -4.55
N ARG A 429 15.94 -16.26 -4.62
CA ARG A 429 15.93 -15.20 -5.63
C ARG A 429 15.80 -13.84 -4.96
N PHE A 430 16.43 -12.84 -5.56
CA PHE A 430 16.39 -11.44 -5.16
C PHE A 430 15.96 -10.58 -6.34
N LEU A 431 15.56 -9.33 -6.08
CA LEU A 431 15.16 -8.39 -7.11
C LEU A 431 16.23 -8.21 -8.21
N ASP A 432 17.51 -8.16 -7.82
CA ASP A 432 18.63 -7.92 -8.73
C ASP A 432 18.97 -9.13 -9.62
N ASP A 433 18.45 -10.32 -9.31
CA ASP A 433 18.56 -11.49 -10.19
C ASP A 433 17.70 -11.32 -11.47
N TYR A 434 16.77 -10.35 -11.48
CA TYR A 434 15.87 -10.04 -12.61
C TYR A 434 16.17 -8.68 -13.25
N TRP A 435 17.36 -8.12 -13.03
CA TRP A 435 17.68 -6.74 -13.42
C TRP A 435 17.50 -6.47 -14.92
N GLU A 436 18.13 -7.30 -15.76
CA GLU A 436 18.03 -7.18 -17.22
C GLU A 436 16.65 -7.65 -17.71
N LEU A 437 16.18 -8.79 -17.18
CA LEU A 437 14.92 -9.44 -17.57
C LEU A 437 13.71 -8.49 -17.46
N ALA A 438 13.61 -7.78 -16.33
CA ALA A 438 12.50 -6.87 -16.08
C ALA A 438 12.76 -5.42 -16.51
N GLY A 439 13.89 -5.14 -17.18
CA GLY A 439 14.24 -3.78 -17.63
C GLY A 439 14.43 -2.80 -16.47
N LEU A 440 14.97 -3.26 -15.33
CA LEU A 440 15.07 -2.44 -14.11
C LEU A 440 16.02 -1.24 -14.28
N GLY A 441 16.97 -1.33 -15.21
CA GLY A 441 17.91 -0.25 -15.54
C GLY A 441 17.25 0.99 -16.18
N ASP A 442 16.07 0.83 -16.79
CA ASP A 442 15.35 1.91 -17.47
C ASP A 442 14.39 2.67 -16.55
N LEU A 443 14.17 2.15 -15.34
CA LEU A 443 13.27 2.73 -14.35
C LEU A 443 13.99 3.74 -13.46
N ASP A 444 13.19 4.55 -12.75
CA ASP A 444 13.72 5.31 -11.62
C ASP A 444 14.34 4.34 -10.59
N PRO A 445 15.62 4.48 -10.23
CA PRO A 445 16.30 3.56 -9.33
C PRO A 445 15.74 3.59 -7.89
N ASN A 446 14.87 4.54 -7.57
CA ASN A 446 14.15 4.60 -6.30
C ASN A 446 12.87 3.75 -6.27
N TYR A 447 12.46 3.15 -7.39
CA TYR A 447 11.28 2.27 -7.46
C TYR A 447 11.52 0.87 -6.90
N MET A 448 12.78 0.46 -6.72
CA MET A 448 13.15 -0.93 -6.39
C MET A 448 12.41 -1.50 -5.17
N GLY A 449 12.23 -0.71 -4.11
CA GLY A 449 11.47 -1.14 -2.93
C GLY A 449 9.97 -1.34 -3.20
N MET A 450 9.39 -0.58 -4.15
CA MET A 450 8.00 -0.74 -4.55
C MET A 450 7.82 -2.02 -5.37
N LEU A 451 8.76 -2.32 -6.28
CA LEU A 451 8.79 -3.57 -7.03
C LEU A 451 8.90 -4.77 -6.08
N ASP A 452 9.85 -4.74 -5.14
CA ASP A 452 10.01 -5.77 -4.10
C ASP A 452 8.70 -6.03 -3.33
N THR A 453 7.96 -4.97 -3.01
CA THR A 453 6.68 -5.09 -2.30
C THR A 453 5.67 -5.88 -3.13
N ILE A 454 5.54 -5.54 -4.43
CA ILE A 454 4.58 -6.19 -5.33
C ILE A 454 4.97 -7.66 -5.56
N VAL A 455 6.24 -7.95 -5.84
CA VAL A 455 6.73 -9.31 -6.06
C VAL A 455 6.55 -10.16 -4.80
N ALA A 456 6.94 -9.66 -3.63
CA ALA A 456 6.74 -10.40 -2.37
C ALA A 456 5.24 -10.62 -2.04
N ALA A 457 4.35 -9.71 -2.44
CA ALA A 457 2.93 -9.87 -2.20
C ALA A 457 2.27 -11.01 -2.98
N ARG A 458 2.96 -11.64 -3.94
CA ARG A 458 2.39 -12.70 -4.79
C ARG A 458 2.84 -14.12 -4.46
N GLY A 459 3.79 -14.30 -3.53
CA GLY A 459 4.21 -15.64 -3.11
C GLY A 459 3.09 -16.42 -2.39
N ARG A 460 3.07 -17.75 -2.50
CA ARG A 460 2.10 -18.65 -1.87
C ARG A 460 2.01 -18.41 -0.36
N ASN A 461 3.14 -18.57 0.33
CA ASN A 461 3.33 -18.11 1.71
C ASN A 461 4.27 -16.90 1.74
N PHE A 462 4.11 -16.06 2.77
CA PHE A 462 4.96 -14.91 3.03
C PHE A 462 5.41 -14.88 4.49
N ALA A 463 6.70 -14.65 4.75
CA ALA A 463 7.21 -14.36 6.11
C ALA A 463 7.95 -13.02 6.17
N GLY A 464 7.46 -12.10 7.00
CA GLY A 464 7.99 -10.74 7.10
C GLY A 464 8.67 -10.39 8.42
N THR A 465 9.20 -9.18 8.50
CA THR A 465 9.82 -8.61 9.70
C THR A 465 8.79 -7.78 10.47
N TYR A 466 8.43 -8.18 11.70
CA TYR A 466 7.31 -7.62 12.47
C TYR A 466 7.26 -6.08 12.48
N PHE A 467 8.23 -5.39 13.07
CA PHE A 467 8.18 -3.91 13.17
C PHE A 467 8.42 -3.14 11.85
N SER A 468 8.36 -3.80 10.69
CA SER A 468 8.54 -3.16 9.40
C SER A 468 7.19 -2.79 8.77
N THR A 469 7.01 -1.49 8.51
CA THR A 469 5.86 -0.97 7.75
C THR A 469 5.90 -1.42 6.28
N PHE A 470 7.07 -1.82 5.77
CA PHE A 470 7.22 -2.49 4.48
C PHE A 470 6.56 -3.88 4.50
N THR A 471 6.81 -4.67 5.55
CA THR A 471 6.12 -5.97 5.74
C THR A 471 4.62 -5.79 5.89
N GLY A 472 4.17 -4.80 6.66
CA GLY A 472 2.74 -4.52 6.79
C GLY A 472 2.10 -4.31 5.42
N PHE A 473 2.69 -3.44 4.60
CA PHE A 473 2.14 -3.16 3.29
C PHE A 473 2.09 -4.37 2.36
N ILE A 474 3.11 -5.26 2.38
CA ILE A 474 3.04 -6.55 1.68
C ILE A 474 1.80 -7.34 2.14
N CYS A 475 1.58 -7.46 3.46
CA CYS A 475 0.41 -8.17 4.00
C CYS A 475 -0.92 -7.57 3.54
N ARG A 476 -1.06 -6.24 3.44
CA ARG A 476 -2.27 -5.62 2.88
C ARG A 476 -2.43 -5.90 1.40
N MET A 477 -1.37 -5.81 0.60
CA MET A 477 -1.44 -6.14 -0.83
C MET A 477 -1.90 -7.58 -1.04
N ARG A 478 -1.36 -8.53 -0.25
CA ARG A 478 -1.84 -9.92 -0.22
C ARG A 478 -3.34 -10.01 0.06
N GLY A 479 -3.81 -9.23 1.03
CA GLY A 479 -5.23 -9.11 1.35
C GLY A 479 -6.07 -8.58 0.19
N TYR A 480 -5.62 -7.52 -0.49
CA TYR A 480 -6.29 -6.99 -1.68
C TYR A 480 -6.32 -7.99 -2.84
N TYR A 481 -5.31 -8.85 -2.95
CA TYR A 481 -5.25 -9.90 -3.96
C TYR A 481 -6.14 -11.12 -3.70
N GLY A 482 -6.82 -11.21 -2.56
CA GLY A 482 -7.56 -12.45 -2.25
C GLY A 482 -6.88 -13.44 -1.35
N MET A 483 -5.62 -13.20 -0.99
CA MET A 483 -4.87 -14.17 -0.22
C MET A 483 -5.32 -14.18 1.24
N SER A 484 -5.35 -15.39 1.82
CA SER A 484 -5.68 -15.53 3.24
C SER A 484 -4.64 -14.88 4.11
N SER A 485 -5.07 -14.17 5.16
CA SER A 485 -4.15 -13.66 6.19
C SER A 485 -3.36 -14.80 6.87
N LYS A 486 -3.88 -16.03 6.83
CA LYS A 486 -3.23 -17.26 7.31
C LYS A 486 -2.03 -17.71 6.46
N THR A 487 -1.75 -17.01 5.36
CA THR A 487 -0.52 -17.19 4.55
C THR A 487 0.53 -16.12 4.83
N CYS A 488 0.26 -15.22 5.79
CA CYS A 488 1.16 -14.15 6.21
C CYS A 488 1.75 -14.45 7.59
N TYR A 489 3.06 -14.64 7.65
CA TYR A 489 3.80 -15.00 8.85
C TYR A 489 4.84 -13.94 9.20
N TYR A 490 5.46 -14.09 10.37
CA TYR A 490 6.63 -13.30 10.77
C TYR A 490 7.81 -14.19 11.16
N GLY A 491 9.03 -13.75 10.84
CA GLY A 491 10.25 -14.53 11.09
C GLY A 491 10.64 -14.68 12.56
N LEU A 492 10.17 -13.79 13.45
CA LEU A 492 10.42 -13.91 14.88
C LEU A 492 9.30 -14.71 15.53
N GLU A 493 9.65 -15.85 16.14
CA GLU A 493 8.68 -16.82 16.68
C GLU A 493 7.59 -16.20 17.55
N ALA A 494 7.93 -15.24 18.42
CA ALA A 494 6.98 -14.56 19.30
C ALA A 494 5.85 -13.80 18.58
N TYR A 495 6.01 -13.52 17.29
CA TYR A 495 5.04 -12.80 16.45
C TYR A 495 4.58 -13.61 15.23
N LYS A 496 5.05 -14.86 15.08
CA LYS A 496 4.92 -15.65 13.84
C LYS A 496 3.51 -15.70 13.28
N TYR A 497 2.52 -15.86 14.17
CA TYR A 497 1.12 -16.04 13.81
C TYR A 497 0.26 -14.78 14.01
N THR A 498 0.84 -13.58 14.16
CA THR A 498 0.04 -12.38 14.46
C THR A 498 -1.04 -12.07 13.42
N MET A 499 -0.82 -12.37 12.13
CA MET A 499 -1.84 -12.15 11.08
C MET A 499 -2.96 -13.21 11.09
N HIS A 500 -2.81 -14.29 11.84
CA HIS A 500 -3.73 -15.45 11.82
C HIS A 500 -4.89 -15.28 12.78
N THR A 501 -4.82 -14.28 13.65
CA THR A 501 -5.83 -13.93 14.63
C THR A 501 -6.35 -12.54 14.34
N TRP A 502 -7.66 -12.37 14.42
CA TRP A 502 -8.25 -11.05 14.38
C TRP A 502 -7.92 -10.35 15.68
N HIS A 503 -7.15 -9.29 15.60
CA HIS A 503 -6.94 -8.40 16.72
C HIS A 503 -7.79 -7.15 16.49
N GLN A 504 -8.23 -6.50 17.55
CA GLN A 504 -8.67 -5.10 17.55
C GLN A 504 -7.94 -4.42 18.70
N GLY A 505 -7.20 -3.35 18.43
CA GLY A 505 -6.58 -2.58 19.52
C GLY A 505 -5.39 -1.71 19.14
N PRO A 506 -5.04 -0.74 20.00
CA PRO A 506 -4.10 0.33 19.68
C PRO A 506 -2.61 -0.05 19.82
N LEU A 507 -2.28 -1.30 20.19
CA LEU A 507 -0.90 -1.69 20.42
C LEU A 507 -0.19 -1.95 19.09
N HIS A 508 0.81 -1.11 18.80
CA HIS A 508 1.68 -1.25 17.63
C HIS A 508 0.94 -1.25 16.29
N ILE A 509 -0.02 -0.34 16.10
CA ILE A 509 -0.88 -0.24 14.90
C ILE A 509 -0.06 -0.29 13.60
N PHE A 510 1.14 0.29 13.57
CA PHE A 510 2.04 0.31 12.41
C PHE A 510 2.89 -0.96 12.21
N SER A 511 2.97 -1.85 13.20
CA SER A 511 3.89 -3.01 13.21
C SER A 511 3.29 -4.27 12.63
N HIS A 512 2.05 -4.23 12.20
CA HIS A 512 1.43 -5.30 11.44
C HIS A 512 0.21 -4.72 10.74
N GLU A 513 -0.32 -5.50 9.81
CA GLU A 513 -1.47 -5.11 9.05
C GLU A 513 -2.73 -5.80 9.62
N TRP A 514 -3.92 -5.23 9.41
CA TRP A 514 -5.15 -5.69 10.07
C TRP A 514 -6.21 -6.07 9.04
N PRO A 515 -6.85 -7.24 9.16
CA PRO A 515 -7.82 -7.70 8.16
C PRO A 515 -8.96 -6.72 7.85
N THR A 516 -9.34 -5.84 8.78
CA THR A 516 -10.33 -4.77 8.55
C THR A 516 -10.00 -3.84 7.36
N GLY A 517 -8.73 -3.80 6.93
CA GLY A 517 -8.29 -3.04 5.77
C GLY A 517 -8.62 -3.67 4.40
N TRP A 518 -9.01 -4.95 4.34
CA TRP A 518 -9.30 -5.67 3.07
C TRP A 518 -10.38 -6.76 3.16
N ILE A 519 -10.71 -7.26 4.35
CA ILE A 519 -11.81 -8.22 4.55
C ILE A 519 -13.13 -7.46 4.62
N GLY A 520 -14.14 -7.93 3.87
CA GLY A 520 -15.51 -7.38 3.90
C GLY A 520 -15.61 -5.94 3.40
N ILE A 521 -14.54 -5.35 2.86
CA ILE A 521 -14.51 -3.93 2.47
C ILE A 521 -15.44 -3.59 1.32
N ASP A 522 -15.99 -4.57 0.60
CA ASP A 522 -16.95 -4.36 -0.50
C ASP A 522 -18.42 -4.38 -0.03
N GLY A 523 -18.67 -4.67 1.25
CA GLY A 523 -19.99 -4.66 1.85
C GLY A 523 -20.35 -3.37 2.59
N ASP A 524 -21.55 -3.38 3.17
CA ASP A 524 -22.18 -2.23 3.87
C ASP A 524 -22.19 -2.39 5.40
N VAL A 525 -21.44 -3.37 5.91
CA VAL A 525 -21.32 -3.66 7.34
C VAL A 525 -19.89 -3.44 7.80
N VAL A 526 -19.71 -3.19 9.10
CA VAL A 526 -18.38 -3.08 9.70
C VAL A 526 -17.71 -4.45 9.63
N PRO A 527 -16.49 -4.57 9.05
CA PRO A 527 -15.74 -5.82 9.10
C PRO A 527 -15.43 -6.22 10.55
N SER A 528 -15.86 -7.42 10.95
CA SER A 528 -15.55 -8.02 12.26
C SER A 528 -15.31 -9.51 12.15
N GLN A 529 -14.59 -10.08 13.13
CA GLN A 529 -14.29 -11.51 13.19
C GLN A 529 -15.56 -12.39 13.26
N ASP A 530 -16.61 -11.91 13.92
CA ASP A 530 -17.85 -12.69 14.06
C ASP A 530 -18.63 -12.78 12.74
N VAL A 531 -18.37 -11.83 11.83
CA VAL A 531 -19.02 -11.74 10.52
C VAL A 531 -18.14 -12.37 9.43
N PHE A 532 -16.82 -12.30 9.55
CA PHE A 532 -15.83 -12.68 8.53
C PHE A 532 -14.63 -13.44 9.11
#